data_AF-A0A164G3N4-F1
#
_entry.id   AF-A0A164G3N4-F1
#
_cell.length_a   1.000
_cell.length_b   1.000
_cell.length_c   1.000
_cell.angle_alpha   90.00
_cell.angle_beta   90.00
_cell.angle_gamma   90.00
#
_symmetry.space_group_name_H-M   'P 1'
#
loop_
_entity.id
_entity.type
_entity.pdbx_description
1 polymer ?
#
loop_
_entity_poly.entity_id
_entity_poly.type
_entity_poly.pdbx_seq_one_letter_code
_entity_poly.pdbx_strand_id
1 'polypeptide(L)'
;MNLNREIRSCFKCHKLDHISPNCPSKTEVCGKCAEKTHKTKECEHLDSKFKCVNCKNGKHKSDDPKCPERIKAVDRLKKLL
;
A
#
# COMPACT_ATOMS: atom_id res chain seq x y z
N MET A 1 -7.55 5.26 20.39
CA MET A 1 -7.89 4.95 18.99
C MET A 1 -6.61 4.64 18.22
N ASN A 2 -6.54 3.56 17.44
CA ASN A 2 -5.38 3.26 16.61
C ASN A 2 -5.58 3.82 15.19
N LEU A 3 -5.18 5.08 14.98
CA LEU A 3 -5.36 5.80 13.70
C LEU A 3 -4.66 5.12 12.51
N ASN A 4 -3.70 4.23 12.75
CA ASN A 4 -3.09 3.45 11.69
C ASN A 4 -4.11 2.51 11.02
N ARG A 5 -5.13 2.03 11.74
CA ARG A 5 -6.20 1.19 11.18
C ARG A 5 -7.23 1.96 10.34
N GLU A 6 -7.31 3.28 10.52
CA GLU A 6 -8.23 4.14 9.77
C GLU A 6 -7.73 4.45 8.35
N ILE A 7 -6.41 4.37 8.12
CA ILE A 7 -5.84 4.52 6.77
C ILE A 7 -5.99 3.21 6.00
N ARG A 8 -7.02 3.14 5.15
CA ARG A 8 -7.29 1.99 4.29
C ARG A 8 -6.51 2.11 2.97
N SER A 9 -5.85 1.02 2.58
CA SER A 9 -5.26 0.89 1.24
C SER A 9 -6.24 0.24 0.27
N CYS A 10 -6.20 0.67 -0.99
CA CYS A 10 -6.90 -0.01 -2.08
C CYS A 10 -6.35 -1.43 -2.28
N PHE A 11 -7.19 -2.48 -2.24
CA PHE A 11 -6.70 -3.85 -2.47
C PHE A 11 -6.27 -4.11 -3.92
N LYS A 12 -6.71 -3.26 -4.86
CA LYS A 12 -6.36 -3.38 -6.28
C LYS A 12 -5.00 -2.78 -6.61
N CYS A 13 -4.71 -1.57 -6.11
CA CYS A 13 -3.48 -0.85 -6.46
C CYS A 13 -2.56 -0.49 -5.27
N HIS A 14 -2.99 -0.83 -4.04
CA HIS A 14 -2.29 -0.59 -2.76
C HIS A 14 -2.01 0.88 -2.41
N LYS A 15 -2.58 1.83 -3.15
CA LYS A 15 -2.53 3.25 -2.78
C LYS A 15 -3.41 3.54 -1.56
N LEU A 16 -3.04 4.58 -0.82
CA LEU A 16 -3.67 4.98 0.45
C LEU A 16 -4.79 6.03 0.29
N ASP A 17 -5.10 6.47 -0.94
CA ASP A 17 -6.06 7.55 -1.20
C ASP A 17 -7.49 7.09 -1.46
N HIS A 18 -7.69 5.81 -1.82
CA HIS A 18 -9.00 5.24 -2.14
C HIS A 18 -9.08 3.76 -1.76
N ILE A 19 -10.27 3.18 -1.89
CA ILE A 19 -10.55 1.74 -1.72
C ILE A 19 -10.89 1.09 -3.07
N SER A 20 -10.85 -0.25 -3.16
CA SER A 20 -10.99 -0.99 -4.43
C SER A 20 -12.18 -0.61 -5.31
N PRO A 21 -13.41 -0.40 -4.78
CA PRO A 21 -14.54 0.03 -5.60
C PRO A 21 -14.32 1.35 -6.34
N ASN A 22 -13.49 2.25 -5.78
CA ASN A 22 -13.19 3.57 -6.34
C ASN A 22 -11.82 3.60 -7.05
N CYS A 23 -11.23 2.43 -7.34
CA CYS A 23 -9.91 2.37 -7.94
C CYS A 23 -9.96 2.71 -9.44
N PRO A 24 -9.23 3.75 -9.90
CA PRO A 24 -9.19 4.11 -11.32
C PRO A 24 -8.30 3.16 -12.14
N SER A 25 -7.49 2.33 -11.48
CA SER A 25 -6.60 1.41 -12.19
C SER A 25 -7.41 0.29 -12.84
N LYS A 26 -7.11 -0.02 -14.11
CA LYS A 26 -7.67 -1.20 -14.79
C LYS A 26 -7.00 -2.49 -14.32
N THR A 27 -5.72 -2.43 -13.96
CA THR A 27 -4.91 -3.59 -13.56
C THR A 27 -4.68 -3.65 -12.06
N GLU A 28 -4.56 -4.88 -11.53
CA GLU A 28 -4.10 -5.11 -10.16
C GLU A 28 -2.58 -4.92 -10.07
N VAL A 29 -2.11 -4.52 -8.89
CA VAL A 29 -0.69 -4.38 -8.57
C VAL A 29 -0.37 -5.34 -7.43
N CYS A 30 0.73 -6.06 -7.53
CA CYS A 30 1.23 -6.89 -6.45
C CYS A 30 1.66 -6.03 -5.26
N GLY A 31 1.09 -6.30 -4.09
CA GLY A 31 1.39 -5.57 -2.85
C GLY A 31 2.78 -5.87 -2.28
N LYS A 32 3.45 -6.93 -2.75
CA LYS A 32 4.80 -7.32 -2.32
C LYS A 32 5.89 -6.69 -3.18
N CYS A 33 5.83 -6.84 -4.52
CA CYS A 33 6.91 -6.39 -5.44
C CYS A 33 6.53 -5.23 -6.36
N ALA A 34 5.30 -4.71 -6.27
CA ALA A 34 4.77 -3.61 -7.11
C ALA A 34 4.65 -3.92 -8.62
N GLU A 35 4.80 -5.18 -9.04
CA GLU A 35 4.57 -5.60 -10.43
C GLU A 35 3.07 -5.72 -10.76
N LYS A 36 2.74 -5.70 -12.06
CA LYS A 36 1.36 -5.81 -12.58
C LYS A 36 1.09 -7.14 -13.28
N THR A 37 2.02 -8.09 -13.18
CA THR A 37 2.04 -9.36 -13.91
C THR A 37 1.31 -10.48 -13.16
N HIS A 38 1.14 -10.34 -11.85
CA HIS A 38 0.54 -11.34 -10.97
C HIS A 38 -0.21 -10.70 -9.80
N LYS A 39 -1.07 -11.46 -9.13
CA LYS A 39 -1.75 -11.01 -7.90
C LYS A 39 -0.82 -11.16 -6.70
N THR A 40 -1.03 -10.37 -5.65
CA THR A 40 -0.21 -10.42 -4.42
C THR A 40 -0.09 -11.83 -3.83
N LYS A 41 -1.15 -12.65 -3.94
CA LYS A 41 -1.19 -14.05 -3.46
C LYS A 41 -0.32 -15.01 -4.29
N GLU A 42 -0.06 -14.68 -5.55
CA GLU A 42 0.75 -15.46 -6.50
C GLU A 42 2.21 -14.96 -6.51
N CYS A 43 2.56 -14.00 -5.64
CA CYS A 43 3.89 -13.43 -5.62
C CYS A 43 4.88 -14.37 -4.91
N GLU A 44 5.81 -14.92 -5.71
CA GLU A 44 6.89 -15.82 -5.30
C GLU A 44 8.22 -15.10 -5.00
N HIS A 45 8.25 -13.78 -5.14
CA HIS A 45 9.44 -13.01 -4.81
C HIS A 45 9.77 -13.07 -3.32
N LEU A 46 11.06 -13.23 -3.02
CA LEU A 46 11.61 -13.10 -1.68
C LEU A 46 11.47 -11.66 -1.16
N ASP A 47 11.48 -11.50 0.17
CA ASP A 47 11.38 -10.21 0.86
C ASP A 47 12.43 -9.19 0.39
N SER A 48 13.61 -9.65 -0.05
CA SER A 48 14.68 -8.82 -0.60
C SER A 48 14.29 -8.09 -1.90
N LYS A 49 13.24 -8.55 -2.58
CA LYS A 49 12.65 -7.96 -3.79
C LYS A 49 11.38 -7.17 -3.50
N PHE A 50 10.97 -7.05 -2.24
CA PHE A 50 9.79 -6.26 -1.93
C PHE A 50 9.97 -4.80 -2.30
N LYS A 51 8.87 -4.21 -2.77
CA LYS A 51 8.80 -2.83 -3.22
C LYS A 51 7.44 -2.27 -2.85
N CYS A 52 7.45 -1.17 -2.11
CA CYS A 52 6.23 -0.47 -1.73
C CYS A 52 5.76 0.46 -2.85
N VAL A 53 4.48 0.37 -3.22
CA VAL A 53 3.88 1.24 -4.25
C VAL A 53 3.78 2.71 -3.83
N ASN A 54 3.76 2.97 -2.53
CA ASN A 54 3.49 4.31 -1.98
C ASN A 54 4.78 5.13 -1.86
N CYS A 55 5.82 4.60 -1.20
CA CYS A 55 7.09 5.32 -1.01
C CYS A 55 8.11 5.11 -2.14
N LYS A 56 7.81 4.23 -3.11
CA LYS A 56 8.58 3.90 -4.34
C LYS A 56 9.98 3.30 -4.14
N ASN A 57 10.66 3.61 -3.03
CA ASN A 57 12.01 3.16 -2.67
C ASN A 57 12.04 2.21 -1.46
N GLY A 58 10.88 1.93 -0.85
CA GLY A 58 10.79 1.06 0.33
C GLY A 58 10.95 -0.41 -0.03
N LYS A 59 11.88 -1.09 0.66
CA LYS A 59 12.08 -2.55 0.59
C LYS A 59 11.15 -3.29 1.55
N HIS A 60 9.85 -3.03 1.42
CA HIS A 60 8.80 -3.59 2.27
C HIS A 60 7.49 -3.71 1.49
N LYS A 61 6.54 -4.48 2.00
CA LYS A 61 5.20 -4.63 1.42
C LYS A 61 4.41 -3.32 1.48
N SER A 62 3.44 -3.17 0.60
CA SER A 62 2.65 -1.94 0.49
C SER A 62 1.72 -1.68 1.68
N ASP A 63 1.43 -2.71 2.47
CA ASP A 63 0.63 -2.67 3.70
C ASP A 63 1.46 -2.45 4.98
N ASP A 64 2.78 -2.22 4.87
CA ASP A 64 3.65 -2.06 6.03
C ASP A 64 3.23 -0.86 6.90
N PRO A 65 2.93 -1.05 8.21
CA PRO A 65 2.55 0.04 9.12
C PRO A 65 3.67 1.08 9.33
N LYS A 66 4.93 0.72 9.08
CA LYS A 66 6.12 1.57 9.19
C LYS A 66 6.47 2.29 7.89
N CYS A 67 5.68 2.11 6.83
CA CYS A 67 5.87 2.86 5.59
C CYS A 67 5.81 4.38 5.85
N PRO A 68 6.81 5.17 5.40
CA PRO A 68 6.85 6.61 5.67
C PRO A 68 5.65 7.35 5.08
N GLU A 69 5.13 6.93 3.92
CA GLU A 69 3.92 7.52 3.33
C GLU A 69 2.65 7.18 4.11
N ARG A 70 2.62 6.01 4.76
CA ARG A 70 1.52 5.64 5.66
C ARG A 70 1.57 6.45 6.95
N ILE A 71 2.75 6.62 7.53
CA ILE A 71 2.95 7.48 8.71
C ILE A 71 2.49 8.91 8.40
N LYS A 72 2.92 9.48 7.26
CA LYS A 72 2.44 10.80 6.80
C LYS A 72 0.92 10.86 6.63
N ALA A 73 0.29 9.81 6.11
CA ALA A 73 -1.16 9.76 5.98
C ALA A 73 -1.87 9.75 7.34
N VAL A 74 -1.35 8.97 8.30
CA VAL A 74 -1.84 8.95 9.69
C VAL A 74 -1.67 10.33 10.33
N ASP A 75 -0.54 10.99 10.14
CA ASP A 75 -0.28 12.30 10.73
C ASP A 75 -1.14 13.41 10.11
N ARG A 76 -1.50 13.30 8.83
CA ARG A 76 -2.52 14.17 8.22
C ARG A 76 -3.89 13.95 8.86
N LEU A 77 -4.31 12.70 9.05
CA LEU A 77 -5.58 12.39 9.70
C LEU A 77 -5.63 12.93 11.14
N LYS A 78 -4.54 12.78 11.91
CA LYS A 78 -4.43 13.34 13.27
C LYS A 78 -4.68 14.84 13.35
N LYS A 79 -4.32 15.61 12.32
CA LYS A 79 -4.49 17.07 12.28
C LYS A 79 -5.93 17.50 11.93
N LEU A 80 -6.77 16.56 11.51
CA LEU A 80 -8.18 16.80 11.15
C LEU A 80 -9.14 16.40 12.28
N LEU A 81 -8.61 15.82 13.36
CA LEU A 81 -9.33 15.46 14.58
C LEU A 81 -9.09 16.51 15.66
#